data_AF-A0AAD1IT99-F1
#
_entry.id   AF-A0AAD1IT99-F1
#
_cell.length_a   1.000
_cell.length_b   1.000
_cell.length_c   1.000
_cell.angle_alpha   90.00
_cell.angle_beta   90.00
_cell.angle_gamma   90.00
#
_symmetry.space_group_name_H-M   'P 1'
#
loop_
_entity.id
_entity.type
_entity.pdbx_description
1 polymer ?
#
loop_
_entity_poly.entity_id
_entity_poly.type
_entity_poly.pdbx_seq_one_letter_code
_entity_poly.pdbx_strand_id
1 'polypeptide(L)'
;MGEYDLHSFILACDFRVDDPERMWAWLQTKKAGLSSIGAHHVVVYKSIWEPGRILTTIGIRHPRSIREVLRSPAIFEWFDIAGVDDIPPVFGGEVVEKIDLDGPSSERHVAGVIVGAMAAVDDVEALMIKVHDGLDRFREAGVRKVWVYQALDDGQEVMILQEIDDERSARQWIDHPDASAEWMSRAGLGAYPTLFVGKLAHVMAVDDEG
;
A
#
# COMPACT_ATOMS: atom_id res chain seq x y z
N MET A 1 15.51 7.03 22.15
CA MET A 1 15.20 8.28 21.43
C MET A 1 15.32 7.97 19.95
N GLY A 2 14.19 8.06 19.26
CA GLY A 2 13.97 7.63 17.89
C GLY A 2 12.46 7.53 17.67
N GLU A 3 11.73 8.56 18.09
CA GLU A 3 10.42 8.89 17.52
C GLU A 3 10.70 9.20 16.04
N TYR A 4 10.81 8.16 15.22
CA TYR A 4 10.82 8.35 13.77
C TYR A 4 9.36 8.60 13.39
N ASP A 5 9.02 9.89 13.36
CA ASP A 5 7.82 10.49 12.77
C ASP A 5 6.72 9.49 12.39
N LEU A 6 5.84 9.20 13.36
CA LEU A 6 4.58 8.50 13.14
C LEU A 6 3.64 9.23 12.15
N HIS A 7 4.03 10.42 11.69
CA HIS A 7 3.36 11.17 10.62
C HIS A 7 3.93 10.82 9.24
N SER A 8 4.08 9.53 8.96
CA SER A 8 4.34 9.06 7.60
C SER A 8 3.00 8.96 6.87
N PHE A 9 2.87 9.61 5.72
CA PHE A 9 1.67 9.57 4.91
C PHE A 9 1.86 8.72 3.67
N ILE A 10 0.76 8.17 3.17
CA ILE A 10 0.76 7.34 1.98
C ILE A 10 -0.31 7.81 1.00
N LEU A 11 0.06 7.81 -0.27
CA LEU A 11 -0.88 7.74 -1.39
C LEU A 11 -0.78 6.36 -2.00
N ALA A 12 -1.90 5.68 -2.17
CA ALA A 12 -1.95 4.35 -2.74
C ALA A 12 -3.00 4.28 -3.85
N CYS A 13 -2.67 3.55 -4.91
CA CYS A 13 -3.52 3.43 -6.10
C CYS A 13 -3.41 2.02 -6.63
N ASP A 14 -4.57 1.39 -6.84
CA ASP A 14 -4.71 0.05 -7.41
C ASP A 14 -5.43 0.14 -8.74
N PHE A 15 -4.73 -0.19 -9.82
CA PHE A 15 -5.21 0.03 -11.18
C PHE A 15 -4.59 -0.94 -12.17
N ARG A 16 -5.11 -0.95 -13.40
CA ARG A 16 -4.60 -1.79 -14.49
C ARG A 16 -3.89 -0.94 -15.53
N VAL A 17 -2.80 -1.47 -16.07
CA VAL A 17 -2.08 -0.88 -17.20
C VAL A 17 -1.75 -1.95 -18.23
N ASP A 18 -1.65 -1.56 -19.49
CA ASP A 18 -1.24 -2.44 -20.59
C ASP A 18 0.22 -2.88 -20.46
N ASP A 19 1.11 -1.94 -20.10
CA ASP A 19 2.55 -2.18 -20.01
C ASP A 19 3.13 -1.57 -18.72
N PRO A 20 3.31 -2.41 -17.67
CA PRO A 20 3.92 -1.99 -16.41
C PRO A 20 5.33 -1.39 -16.54
N GLU A 21 6.13 -1.86 -17.48
CA GLU A 21 7.51 -1.38 -17.65
C GLU A 21 7.53 -0.02 -18.32
N ARG A 22 6.62 0.22 -19.27
CA ARG A 22 6.44 1.55 -19.87
C ARG A 22 5.94 2.55 -18.84
N MET A 23 4.97 2.17 -18.00
CA MET A 23 4.49 3.01 -16.89
C MET A 23 5.64 3.34 -15.93
N TRP A 24 6.47 2.35 -15.58
CA TRP A 24 7.62 2.56 -14.70
C TRP A 24 8.68 3.50 -15.30
N ALA A 25 9.06 3.30 -16.56
CA ALA A 25 9.99 4.17 -17.27
C ALA A 25 9.49 5.62 -17.29
N TRP A 26 8.19 5.81 -17.49
CA TRP A 26 7.54 7.12 -17.44
C TRP A 26 7.60 7.74 -16.03
N LEU A 27 7.28 6.97 -14.98
CA LEU A 27 7.29 7.44 -13.59
C LEU A 27 8.66 8.00 -13.20
N GLN A 28 9.75 7.34 -13.65
CA GLN A 28 11.11 7.81 -13.40
C GLN A 28 11.39 9.19 -14.02
N THR A 29 10.78 9.52 -15.16
CA THR A 29 10.91 10.87 -15.77
C THR A 29 10.20 11.97 -14.96
N LYS A 30 9.30 11.60 -14.05
CA LYS A 30 8.50 12.53 -13.24
C LYS A 30 9.00 12.69 -11.81
N LYS A 31 10.20 12.18 -11.48
CA LYS A 31 10.83 12.31 -10.14
C LYS A 31 10.79 13.75 -9.62
N ALA A 32 11.04 14.75 -10.46
CA ALA A 32 10.99 16.16 -10.04
C ALA A 32 9.59 16.64 -9.62
N GLY A 33 8.54 16.18 -10.32
CA GLY A 33 7.15 16.48 -9.96
C GLY A 33 6.70 15.72 -8.71
N LEU A 34 7.25 14.53 -8.47
CA LEU A 34 7.01 13.77 -7.23
C LEU A 34 7.70 14.45 -6.03
N SER A 35 8.92 14.95 -6.18
CA SER A 35 9.61 15.68 -5.11
C SER A 35 8.89 16.99 -4.77
N SER A 36 8.36 17.72 -5.76
CA SER A 36 7.65 18.97 -5.51
C SER A 36 6.35 18.83 -4.71
N ILE A 37 5.76 17.62 -4.71
CA ILE A 37 4.58 17.29 -3.89
C ILE A 37 4.95 16.63 -2.55
N GLY A 38 6.24 16.59 -2.21
CA GLY A 38 6.73 16.04 -0.95
C GLY A 38 6.81 14.51 -0.92
N ALA A 39 6.80 13.86 -2.09
CA ALA A 39 7.06 12.43 -2.16
C ALA A 39 8.54 12.14 -1.92
N HIS A 40 8.81 11.15 -1.07
CA HIS A 40 10.18 10.73 -0.76
C HIS A 40 10.52 9.34 -1.30
N HIS A 41 9.51 8.49 -1.54
CA HIS A 41 9.69 7.22 -2.25
C HIS A 41 8.43 6.78 -2.98
N VAL A 42 8.60 5.98 -4.02
CA VAL A 42 7.55 5.28 -4.77
C VAL A 42 7.86 3.79 -4.78
N VAL A 43 6.85 2.97 -4.51
CA VAL A 43 6.93 1.51 -4.57
C VAL A 43 5.84 1.00 -5.51
N VAL A 44 6.23 0.14 -6.44
CA VAL A 44 5.32 -0.48 -7.41
C VAL A 44 5.31 -1.98 -7.17
N TYR A 45 4.13 -2.52 -6.91
CA TYR A 45 3.87 -3.95 -6.82
C TYR A 45 3.12 -4.41 -8.07
N LYS A 46 3.58 -5.51 -8.65
CA LYS A 46 2.90 -6.16 -9.79
C LYS A 46 2.08 -7.33 -9.29
N SER A 47 0.81 -7.39 -9.68
CA SER A 47 -0.04 -8.52 -9.34
C SER A 47 0.51 -9.82 -9.95
N ILE A 48 0.46 -10.88 -9.17
CA ILE A 48 0.81 -12.24 -9.60
C ILE A 48 -0.41 -13.06 -10.02
N TRP A 49 -1.62 -12.58 -9.72
CA TRP A 49 -2.87 -13.25 -10.07
C TRP A 49 -3.61 -12.59 -11.24
N GLU A 50 -3.40 -11.29 -11.44
CA GLU A 50 -4.11 -10.50 -12.44
C GLU A 50 -3.13 -9.75 -13.35
N PRO A 51 -2.97 -10.21 -14.61
CA PRO A 51 -2.07 -9.57 -15.55
C PRO A 51 -2.39 -8.07 -15.76
N GLY A 52 -1.38 -7.22 -15.61
CA GLY A 52 -1.51 -5.77 -15.79
C GLY A 52 -2.03 -5.01 -14.57
N ARG A 53 -2.51 -5.69 -13.51
CA ARG A 53 -2.91 -5.04 -12.26
C ARG A 53 -1.68 -4.65 -11.43
N ILE A 54 -1.64 -3.40 -10.98
CA ILE A 54 -0.54 -2.79 -10.25
C ILE A 54 -1.10 -2.10 -9.01
N LEU A 55 -0.40 -2.27 -7.88
CA LEU A 55 -0.56 -1.44 -6.70
C LEU A 55 0.66 -0.51 -6.61
N THR A 56 0.45 0.79 -6.68
CA THR A 56 1.49 1.79 -6.44
C THR A 56 1.27 2.46 -5.11
N THR A 57 2.34 2.60 -4.32
CA THR A 57 2.34 3.36 -3.07
C THR A 57 3.40 4.45 -3.11
N ILE A 58 3.07 5.62 -2.58
CA ILE A 58 3.94 6.79 -2.55
C ILE A 58 3.98 7.31 -1.12
N GLY A 59 5.16 7.34 -0.52
CA GLY A 59 5.34 7.96 0.79
C GLY A 59 5.45 9.48 0.67
N ILE A 60 4.66 10.19 1.46
CA ILE A 60 4.60 11.66 1.50
C ILE A 60 5.03 12.14 2.89
N ARG A 61 5.87 13.19 2.94
CA ARG A 61 6.43 13.71 4.20
C ARG A 61 5.47 14.57 5.02
N HIS A 62 4.51 15.26 4.39
CA HIS A 62 3.71 16.30 5.07
C HIS A 62 2.19 16.11 4.87
N PRO A 63 1.35 16.30 5.91
CA PRO A 63 -0.10 16.09 5.84
C PRO A 63 -0.80 17.10 4.92
N ARG A 64 -0.33 18.36 4.94
CA ARG A 64 -0.90 19.42 4.08
C ARG A 64 -0.75 19.09 2.61
N SER A 65 0.29 18.32 2.26
CA SER A 65 0.57 17.93 0.89
C SER A 65 -0.48 16.99 0.34
N ILE A 66 -1.09 16.06 1.10
CA ILE A 66 -1.97 15.04 0.48
C ILE A 66 -3.21 15.63 -0.16
N ARG A 67 -3.91 16.55 0.53
CA ARG A 67 -5.08 17.23 -0.06
C ARG A 67 -4.68 18.13 -1.23
N GLU A 68 -3.49 18.72 -1.20
CA GLU A 68 -2.94 19.48 -2.32
C GLU A 68 -2.49 18.58 -3.47
N VAL A 69 -1.96 17.39 -3.19
CA VAL A 69 -1.53 16.37 -4.15
C VAL A 69 -2.75 15.81 -4.86
N LEU A 70 -3.79 15.41 -4.12
CA LEU A 70 -5.05 14.91 -4.69
C LEU A 70 -5.76 15.95 -5.56
N ARG A 71 -5.54 17.24 -5.28
CA ARG A 71 -6.04 18.36 -6.10
C ARG A 71 -5.05 18.81 -7.17
N SER A 72 -3.83 18.28 -7.17
CA SER A 72 -2.77 18.70 -8.08
C SER A 72 -3.00 18.07 -9.45
N PRO A 73 -2.98 18.86 -10.54
CA PRO A 73 -2.98 18.32 -11.90
C PRO A 73 -1.87 17.28 -12.15
N ALA A 74 -0.77 17.35 -11.40
CA ALA A 74 0.36 16.43 -11.54
C ALA A 74 0.02 14.97 -11.18
N ILE A 75 -0.93 14.73 -10.26
CA ILE A 75 -1.39 13.37 -9.98
C ILE A 75 -2.28 12.83 -11.09
N PHE A 76 -3.06 13.71 -11.73
CA PHE A 76 -3.88 13.33 -12.89
C PHE A 76 -3.01 13.05 -14.12
N GLU A 77 -1.96 13.84 -14.37
CA GLU A 77 -0.98 13.55 -15.44
C GLU A 77 -0.31 12.18 -15.26
N TRP A 78 -0.23 11.68 -14.03
CA TRP A 78 0.25 10.34 -13.75
C TRP A 78 -0.70 9.25 -14.23
N PHE A 79 -1.98 9.38 -13.96
CA PHE A 79 -2.97 8.41 -14.41
C PHE A 79 -3.23 8.53 -15.92
N ASP A 80 -3.43 9.73 -16.44
CA ASP A 80 -3.85 9.98 -17.83
C ASP A 80 -2.91 9.37 -18.88
N ILE A 81 -1.61 9.25 -18.56
CA ILE A 81 -0.58 8.74 -19.49
C ILE A 81 -0.12 7.32 -19.15
N ALA A 82 -0.49 6.79 -17.96
CA ALA A 82 -0.25 5.39 -17.60
C ALA A 82 -1.10 4.41 -18.42
N GLY A 83 -2.03 4.92 -19.24
CA GLY A 83 -2.94 4.10 -20.05
C GLY A 83 -4.02 3.42 -19.22
N VAL A 84 -4.38 4.01 -18.07
CA VAL A 84 -5.57 3.58 -17.34
C VAL A 84 -6.82 4.00 -18.11
N ASP A 85 -7.78 3.08 -18.20
CA ASP A 85 -9.07 3.32 -18.86
C ASP A 85 -9.93 4.35 -18.10
N ASP A 86 -9.75 4.46 -16.78
CA ASP A 86 -10.44 5.37 -15.86
C ASP A 86 -9.48 5.87 -14.76
N ILE A 87 -9.77 7.04 -14.17
CA ILE A 87 -9.02 7.54 -13.00
C ILE A 87 -9.25 6.55 -11.84
N PRO A 88 -8.20 5.86 -11.36
CA PRO A 88 -8.40 4.85 -10.34
C PRO A 88 -8.72 5.50 -8.99
N PRO A 89 -9.40 4.76 -8.10
CA PRO A 89 -9.55 5.16 -6.71
C PRO A 89 -8.17 5.44 -6.09
N VAL A 90 -8.01 6.63 -5.51
CA VAL A 90 -6.78 7.02 -4.82
C VAL A 90 -7.05 7.04 -3.33
N PHE A 91 -6.36 6.17 -2.60
CA PHE A 91 -6.35 6.17 -1.15
C PHE A 91 -5.28 7.15 -0.65
N GLY A 92 -5.66 8.08 0.22
CA GLY A 92 -4.76 9.01 0.90
C GLY A 92 -4.88 8.86 2.40
N GLY A 93 -3.85 8.35 3.05
CA GLY A 93 -3.92 8.00 4.46
C GLY A 93 -2.68 8.32 5.27
N GLU A 94 -2.83 8.23 6.59
CA GLU A 94 -1.74 8.28 7.56
C GLU A 94 -1.48 6.91 8.15
N VAL A 95 -0.22 6.66 8.53
CA VAL A 95 0.16 5.43 9.23
C VAL A 95 -0.57 5.36 10.56
N VAL A 96 -1.30 4.28 10.77
CA VAL A 96 -1.77 3.87 12.11
C VAL A 96 -0.65 3.11 12.80
N GLU A 97 -0.17 2.04 12.15
CA GLU A 97 0.90 1.22 12.69
C GLU A 97 1.64 0.44 11.61
N LYS A 98 2.94 0.19 11.86
CA LYS A 98 3.78 -0.71 11.06
C LYS A 98 4.35 -1.78 11.99
N ILE A 99 3.90 -3.01 11.83
CA ILE A 99 4.25 -4.15 12.66
C ILE A 99 5.22 -5.02 11.88
N ASP A 100 6.41 -5.23 12.45
CA ASP A 100 7.39 -6.20 11.95
C ASP A 100 7.38 -7.43 12.86
N LEU A 101 6.91 -8.56 12.34
CA LEU A 101 6.80 -9.81 13.08
C LEU A 101 8.14 -10.56 13.19
N ASP A 102 9.12 -10.29 12.33
CA ASP A 102 10.42 -10.96 12.39
C ASP A 102 11.52 -10.08 13.00
N GLY A 103 11.17 -8.84 13.38
CA GLY A 103 12.14 -7.84 13.79
C GLY A 103 12.83 -7.20 12.59
N PRO A 104 13.74 -6.22 12.81
CA PRO A 104 14.30 -5.40 11.73
C PRO A 104 14.89 -6.28 10.63
N SER A 105 14.30 -6.16 9.44
CA SER A 105 14.68 -6.99 8.30
C SER A 105 16.14 -6.78 7.92
N SER A 106 16.86 -7.86 7.62
CA SER A 106 18.22 -7.76 7.09
C SER A 106 18.23 -7.06 5.72
N GLU A 107 19.33 -6.38 5.38
CA GLU A 107 19.50 -5.70 4.08
C GLU A 107 19.37 -6.64 2.85
N ARG A 108 19.40 -7.96 3.06
CA ARG A 108 19.24 -8.99 2.01
C ARG A 108 17.81 -9.53 1.89
N HIS A 109 16.86 -8.94 2.62
CA HIS A 109 15.47 -9.36 2.58
C HIS A 109 14.85 -9.05 1.21
N VAL A 110 14.51 -10.10 0.47
CA VAL A 110 13.69 -9.96 -0.73
C VAL A 110 12.24 -9.95 -0.28
N ALA A 111 11.55 -8.84 -0.53
CA ALA A 111 10.14 -8.74 -0.17
C ALA A 111 9.36 -9.94 -0.73
N GLY A 112 8.56 -10.57 0.12
CA GLY A 112 7.76 -11.73 -0.23
C GLY A 112 6.59 -11.39 -1.16
N VAL A 113 5.42 -11.96 -0.88
CA VAL A 113 4.16 -11.61 -1.51
C VAL A 113 3.47 -10.54 -0.69
N ILE A 114 3.02 -9.47 -1.34
CA ILE A 114 2.15 -8.47 -0.73
C ILE A 114 0.70 -8.87 -0.95
N VAL A 115 -0.05 -8.95 0.14
CA VAL A 115 -1.50 -9.01 0.16
C VAL A 115 -2.01 -7.67 0.68
N GLY A 116 -2.84 -6.98 -0.09
CA GLY A 116 -3.32 -5.65 0.27
C GLY A 116 -4.80 -5.46 0.01
N ALA A 117 -5.46 -4.63 0.82
CA ALA A 117 -6.79 -4.10 0.50
C ALA A 117 -6.98 -2.69 1.07
N MET A 118 -7.87 -1.96 0.40
CA MET A 118 -8.54 -0.79 0.94
C MET A 118 -9.98 -1.19 1.27
N ALA A 119 -10.44 -0.95 2.50
CA ALA A 119 -11.74 -1.40 2.97
C ALA A 119 -12.32 -0.48 4.05
N ALA A 120 -13.65 -0.42 4.10
CA ALA A 120 -14.38 0.20 5.18
C ALA A 120 -14.42 -0.72 6.42
N VAL A 121 -14.17 -0.14 7.59
CA VAL A 121 -14.20 -0.78 8.90
C VAL A 121 -15.13 0.00 9.83
N ASP A 122 -15.74 -0.72 10.77
CA ASP A 122 -16.70 -0.08 11.68
C ASP A 122 -15.97 0.87 12.65
N ASP A 123 -14.79 0.45 13.11
CA ASP A 123 -13.94 1.18 14.05
C ASP A 123 -12.47 0.75 13.90
N VAL A 124 -11.56 1.72 13.75
CA VAL A 124 -10.13 1.48 13.51
C VAL A 124 -9.42 1.00 14.78
N GLU A 125 -9.82 1.47 15.95
CA GLU A 125 -9.22 1.05 17.23
C GLU A 125 -9.54 -0.42 17.51
N ALA A 126 -10.79 -0.83 17.32
CA ALA A 126 -11.25 -2.20 17.44
C ALA A 126 -10.56 -3.13 16.43
N LEU A 127 -10.32 -2.66 15.19
CA LEU A 127 -9.51 -3.39 14.22
C LEU A 127 -8.10 -3.63 14.76
N MET A 128 -7.45 -2.59 15.29
CA MET A 128 -6.07 -2.73 15.77
C MET A 128 -5.96 -3.68 16.96
N ILE A 129 -6.92 -3.66 17.89
CA ILE A 129 -7.00 -4.64 18.98
C ILE A 129 -7.03 -6.06 18.42
N LYS A 130 -7.89 -6.35 17.43
CA LYS A 130 -7.95 -7.66 16.79
C LYS A 130 -6.62 -8.03 16.13
N VAL A 131 -6.02 -7.11 15.38
CA VAL A 131 -4.72 -7.33 14.71
C VAL A 131 -3.65 -7.70 15.72
N HIS A 132 -3.57 -6.98 16.85
CA HIS A 132 -2.61 -7.26 17.92
C HIS A 132 -2.86 -8.62 18.58
N ASP A 133 -4.11 -8.99 18.86
CA ASP A 133 -4.50 -10.30 19.40
C ASP A 133 -4.24 -11.47 18.42
N GLY A 134 -4.06 -11.15 17.14
CA GLY A 134 -3.84 -12.10 16.04
C GLY A 134 -2.37 -12.30 15.63
N LEU A 135 -1.43 -11.51 16.14
CA LEU A 135 -0.06 -11.45 15.60
C LEU A 135 0.68 -12.78 15.60
N ASP A 136 0.51 -13.61 16.64
CA ASP A 136 1.16 -14.93 16.68
C ASP A 136 0.62 -15.86 15.58
N ARG A 137 -0.70 -15.82 15.34
CA ARG A 137 -1.33 -16.59 14.26
C ARG A 137 -0.97 -16.06 12.87
N PHE A 138 -0.78 -14.75 12.75
CA PHE A 138 -0.28 -14.12 11.52
C PHE A 138 1.14 -14.65 11.22
N ARG A 139 2.02 -14.67 12.23
CA ARG A 139 3.37 -15.21 12.09
C ARG A 139 3.35 -16.69 11.69
N GLU A 140 2.49 -17.50 12.33
CA GLU A 140 2.33 -18.92 11.98
C GLU A 140 1.83 -19.14 10.55
N ALA A 141 1.03 -18.22 10.02
CA ALA A 141 0.57 -18.21 8.63
C ALA A 141 1.62 -17.69 7.62
N GLY A 142 2.82 -17.32 8.10
CA GLY A 142 3.90 -16.79 7.26
C GLY A 142 3.79 -15.30 6.96
N VAL A 143 2.96 -14.56 7.68
CA VAL A 143 2.95 -13.09 7.64
C VAL A 143 4.20 -12.58 8.36
N ARG A 144 4.98 -11.74 7.68
CA ARG A 144 6.21 -11.13 8.20
C ARG A 144 6.01 -9.69 8.63
N LYS A 145 5.14 -8.95 7.92
CA LYS A 145 4.86 -7.54 8.21
C LYS A 145 3.40 -7.21 8.01
N VAL A 146 2.92 -6.26 8.79
CA VAL A 146 1.59 -5.67 8.67
C VAL A 146 1.73 -4.15 8.69
N TRP A 147 1.17 -3.49 7.69
CA TRP A 147 1.09 -2.04 7.63
C TRP A 147 -0.38 -1.63 7.57
N VAL A 148 -0.80 -0.80 8.52
CA VAL A 148 -2.16 -0.27 8.61
C VAL A 148 -2.11 1.23 8.44
N TYR A 149 -2.94 1.74 7.54
CA TYR A 149 -3.11 3.15 7.27
C TYR A 149 -4.59 3.52 7.36
N GLN A 150 -4.90 4.69 7.90
CA GLN A 150 -6.26 5.23 7.99
C GLN A 150 -6.41 6.36 6.98
N ALA A 151 -7.54 6.40 6.27
CA ALA A 151 -7.80 7.46 5.31
C ALA A 151 -7.98 8.83 6.01
N LEU A 152 -7.57 9.91 5.33
CA LEU A 152 -7.65 11.27 5.85
C LEU A 152 -8.99 11.97 5.59
N ASP A 153 -9.80 11.42 4.71
CA ASP A 153 -11.12 11.91 4.32
C ASP A 153 -12.26 11.10 4.94
N ASP A 154 -12.04 9.81 5.22
CA ASP A 154 -12.97 8.94 5.93
C ASP A 154 -12.28 8.21 7.11
N GLY A 155 -12.73 8.51 8.34
CA GLY A 155 -12.20 7.87 9.54
C GLY A 155 -12.53 6.38 9.66
N GLN A 156 -13.43 5.86 8.83
CA GLN A 156 -13.82 4.45 8.77
C GLN A 156 -13.20 3.70 7.59
N GLU A 157 -12.28 4.31 6.86
CA GLU A 157 -11.59 3.66 5.74
C GLU A 157 -10.13 3.38 6.10
N VAL A 158 -9.68 2.16 5.80
CA VAL A 158 -8.31 1.74 6.05
C VAL A 158 -7.71 1.09 4.81
N MET A 159 -6.39 1.26 4.66
CA MET A 159 -5.58 0.40 3.81
C MET A 159 -4.73 -0.50 4.70
N ILE A 160 -4.78 -1.80 4.44
CA ILE A 160 -3.97 -2.80 5.13
C ILE A 160 -3.13 -3.54 4.11
N LEU A 161 -1.83 -3.60 4.35
CA LEU A 161 -0.86 -4.32 3.54
C LEU A 161 -0.15 -5.34 4.42
N GLN A 162 -0.07 -6.58 3.96
CA GLN A 162 0.63 -7.66 4.62
C GLN A 162 1.73 -8.20 3.71
N GLU A 163 2.92 -8.36 4.25
CA GLU A 163 3.99 -9.10 3.59
C GLU A 163 3.97 -10.54 4.07
N ILE A 164 3.88 -11.48 3.13
CA ILE A 164 3.78 -12.92 3.38
C ILE A 164 4.94 -13.63 2.67
N ASP A 165 5.47 -14.70 3.24
CA ASP A 165 6.63 -15.44 2.74
C ASP A 165 6.58 -15.77 1.25
N ASP A 166 5.48 -16.36 0.79
CA ASP A 166 5.34 -16.85 -0.57
C ASP A 166 3.86 -16.90 -1.02
N GLU A 167 3.63 -17.18 -2.30
CA GLU A 167 2.29 -17.21 -2.90
C GLU A 167 1.41 -18.32 -2.32
N ARG A 168 2.00 -19.46 -1.96
CA ARG A 168 1.24 -20.58 -1.40
C ARG A 168 0.73 -20.22 -0.01
N SER A 169 1.58 -19.64 0.83
CA SER A 169 1.17 -19.11 2.14
C SER A 169 0.14 -17.99 1.99
N ALA A 170 0.32 -17.07 1.05
CA ALA A 170 -0.65 -16.00 0.78
C ALA A 170 -2.02 -16.56 0.36
N ARG A 171 -2.05 -17.57 -0.50
CA ARG A 171 -3.30 -18.23 -0.91
C ARG A 171 -3.98 -18.91 0.27
N GLN A 172 -3.24 -19.67 1.07
CA GLN A 172 -3.78 -20.34 2.26
C GLN A 172 -4.35 -19.33 3.26
N TRP A 173 -3.66 -18.21 3.44
CA TRP A 173 -4.10 -17.13 4.32
C TRP A 173 -5.38 -16.45 3.84
N ILE A 174 -5.52 -16.23 2.53
CA ILE A 174 -6.73 -15.64 1.93
C ILE A 174 -7.91 -16.61 1.94
N ASP A 175 -7.67 -17.90 1.72
CA ASP A 175 -8.72 -18.93 1.70
C ASP A 175 -9.22 -19.25 3.13
N HIS A 176 -8.35 -19.11 4.12
CA HIS A 176 -8.63 -19.40 5.53
C HIS A 176 -8.12 -18.27 6.44
N PRO A 177 -8.68 -17.06 6.34
CA PRO A 177 -8.22 -15.92 7.12
C PRO A 177 -8.55 -16.14 8.60
N ASP A 178 -7.64 -15.69 9.48
CA ASP A 178 -7.95 -15.59 10.90
C ASP A 178 -9.11 -14.62 11.13
N ALA A 179 -9.84 -14.78 12.23
CA ALA A 179 -10.87 -13.82 12.63
C ALA A 179 -10.33 -12.38 12.76
N SER A 180 -9.04 -12.23 13.05
CA SER A 180 -8.35 -10.93 13.13
C SER A 180 -8.06 -10.31 11.76
N ALA A 181 -8.25 -11.06 10.68
CA ALA A 181 -8.13 -10.63 9.29
C ALA A 181 -9.51 -10.45 8.61
N GLU A 182 -10.59 -10.28 9.38
CA GLU A 182 -11.96 -10.11 8.90
C GLU A 182 -12.10 -9.01 7.83
N TRP A 183 -11.26 -7.97 7.89
CA TRP A 183 -11.19 -6.90 6.88
C TRP A 183 -10.98 -7.42 5.45
N MET A 184 -10.33 -8.58 5.27
CA MET A 184 -10.15 -9.20 3.95
C MET A 184 -11.48 -9.56 3.30
N SER A 185 -12.49 -9.94 4.09
CA SER A 185 -13.84 -10.26 3.58
C SER A 185 -14.61 -9.03 3.10
N ARG A 186 -14.20 -7.84 3.55
CA ARG A 186 -14.79 -6.55 3.15
C ARG A 186 -14.08 -5.91 1.95
N ALA A 187 -12.93 -6.45 1.53
CA ALA A 187 -12.21 -5.96 0.36
C ALA A 187 -13.07 -6.09 -0.91
N GLY A 188 -13.08 -5.07 -1.76
CA GLY A 188 -13.93 -5.01 -2.95
C GLY A 188 -15.40 -4.64 -2.68
N LEU A 189 -15.78 -4.31 -1.44
CA LEU A 189 -17.07 -3.70 -1.13
C LEU A 189 -16.92 -2.17 -1.17
N GLY A 190 -17.25 -1.54 -2.31
CA GLY A 190 -17.22 -0.09 -2.46
C GLY A 190 -16.50 0.37 -3.73
N ALA A 191 -15.79 1.50 -3.63
CA ALA A 191 -15.07 2.10 -4.75
C ALA A 191 -13.74 1.38 -5.08
N TYR A 192 -13.13 0.72 -4.10
CA TYR A 192 -11.84 0.04 -4.27
C TYR A 192 -11.98 -1.37 -4.83
N PRO A 193 -10.97 -1.85 -5.59
CA PRO A 193 -10.91 -3.24 -6.05
C PRO A 193 -10.88 -4.27 -4.91
N THR A 194 -10.97 -5.55 -5.30
CA THR A 194 -10.81 -6.71 -4.40
C THR A 194 -9.38 -6.81 -3.83
N LEU A 195 -9.08 -7.84 -3.03
CA LEU A 195 -7.72 -8.07 -2.53
C LEU A 195 -6.68 -8.01 -3.66
N PHE A 196 -5.63 -7.23 -3.45
CA PHE A 196 -4.43 -7.21 -4.29
C PHE A 196 -3.48 -8.29 -3.79
N VAL A 197 -2.94 -9.09 -4.72
CA VAL A 197 -1.89 -10.07 -4.43
C VAL A 197 -0.77 -9.92 -5.45
N GLY A 198 0.41 -9.52 -5.00
CA GLY A 198 1.50 -9.16 -5.89
C GLY A 198 2.89 -9.27 -5.28
N LYS A 199 3.89 -8.93 -6.08
CA LYS A 199 5.29 -8.88 -5.66
C LYS A 199 5.87 -7.51 -5.95
N LEU A 200 6.89 -7.15 -5.18
CA LEU A 200 7.66 -5.95 -5.44
C LEU A 200 8.23 -6.02 -6.86
N ALA A 201 7.91 -5.02 -7.67
CA ALA A 201 8.44 -4.87 -9.02
C ALA A 201 9.53 -3.81 -9.05
N HIS A 202 9.24 -2.63 -8.51
CA HIS A 202 10.13 -1.48 -8.58
C HIS A 202 10.09 -0.61 -7.32
N VAL A 203 11.21 0.04 -7.01
CA VAL A 203 11.34 1.04 -5.96
C VAL A 203 12.11 2.23 -6.51
N MET A 204 11.65 3.45 -6.23
CA MET A 204 12.37 4.68 -6.53
C MET A 204 12.40 5.57 -5.30
N ALA A 205 13.61 5.94 -4.87
CA ALA A 205 13.82 7.07 -3.98
C ALA A 205 13.64 8.38 -4.77
N VAL A 206 12.81 9.27 -4.24
CA VAL A 206 12.46 10.55 -4.89
C VAL A 206 13.33 11.68 -4.36
N ASP A 207 13.60 11.69 -3.06
CA ASP A 207 14.61 12.55 -2.46
C ASP A 207 15.89 11.74 -2.22
N ASP A 208 16.97 12.14 -2.88
CA ASP A 208 18.31 11.89 -2.35
C ASP A 208 18.59 13.01 -1.35
N GLU A 209 19.00 12.67 -0.13
CA GLU A 209 19.54 13.67 0.80
C GLU A 209 20.63 14.49 0.08
N GLY A 210 20.36 15.78 -0.10
CA GLY A 210 21.35 16.80 -0.41
C GLY A 210 21.62 17.63 0.83
#